data_AF-A0A7K7ER57-F1
#
_entry.id   AF-A0A7K7ER57-F1
#
_cell.length_a   1.000
_cell.length_b   1.000
_cell.length_c   1.000
_cell.angle_alpha   90.00
_cell.angle_beta   90.00
_cell.angle_gamma   90.00
#
_symmetry.space_group_name_H-M   'P 1'
#
loop_
_entity.id
_entity.type
_entity.pdbx_description
1 polymer ?
#
loop_
_entity_poly.entity_id
_entity_poly.type
_entity_poly.pdbx_seq_one_letter_code
_entity_poly.pdbx_strand_id
1 'polypeptide(L)'
;GKFIRIHFGATGKLASADIETYLLEKSRVTFQLKAERSYHIFYQIMSNKKPELIDMLLITTNPYDYQFVSQGEITVASINDQEELMATDSAIDILGFSADEKTAIYKLTGAVMHYGNLKFKQKQREEQAEPDGTEVADKAAYLMGLNSADLLKALCYPRVKVGNEYVTKGQTVQQVYNSVGALAKAVYEKMFLWMVVRINEQLDTKQPRQYFIGVLDIAGFEIFDFNSLEQLCINFTNEKLQQFFNHHMFVLEQEEYKKEGIEWTFIDFGMDLAACIELIEKPMGIFSILEEECMFPKATDTSFKNKLYDQHLGKSNNFQKPKPAKGKAEAHFSLVHYAGTVDYNITGWLEKNKDPLNETVIGLYQKSSVKTLALLFAS
;
A
#
# COMPACT_ATOMS: atom_id res chain seq x y z
N GLY A 1 -0.08 -0.93 -8.75
CA GLY A 1 -0.50 -1.18 -10.15
C GLY A 1 -1.82 -0.49 -10.45
N LYS A 2 -2.20 -0.42 -11.72
CA LYS A 2 -3.46 0.16 -12.19
C LYS A 2 -3.99 -0.56 -13.43
N PHE A 3 -5.29 -0.57 -13.62
CA PHE A 3 -5.96 -1.00 -14.83
C PHE A 3 -6.84 0.14 -15.33
N ILE A 4 -6.59 0.57 -16.57
CA ILE A 4 -7.28 1.70 -17.17
C ILE A 4 -8.21 1.15 -18.25
N ARG A 5 -9.50 1.38 -18.11
CA ARG A 5 -10.48 1.10 -19.17
C ARG A 5 -10.73 2.38 -19.95
N ILE A 6 -10.32 2.38 -21.22
CA ILE A 6 -10.59 3.48 -22.15
C ILE A 6 -11.83 3.12 -22.95
N HIS A 7 -12.92 3.85 -22.75
CA HIS A 7 -14.21 3.57 -23.39
C HIS A 7 -14.36 4.35 -24.69
N PHE A 8 -14.85 3.67 -25.72
CA PHE A 8 -15.12 4.23 -27.03
C PHE A 8 -16.62 4.23 -27.33
N GLY A 9 -17.08 5.32 -27.94
CA GLY A 9 -18.42 5.44 -28.47
C GLY A 9 -18.56 4.74 -29.83
N ALA A 10 -19.77 4.73 -30.38
CA ALA A 10 -20.08 4.02 -31.63
C ALA A 10 -19.27 4.47 -32.86
N THR A 11 -18.70 5.67 -32.81
CA THR A 11 -17.88 6.23 -33.90
C THR A 11 -16.38 5.93 -33.74
N GLY A 12 -15.99 5.18 -32.70
CA GLY A 12 -14.57 4.92 -32.36
C GLY A 12 -13.86 6.10 -31.69
N LYS A 13 -14.58 7.19 -31.35
CA LYS A 13 -14.05 8.29 -30.55
C LYS A 13 -14.10 7.97 -29.06
N LEU A 14 -13.16 8.54 -28.30
CA LEU A 14 -13.11 8.40 -26.84
C LEU A 14 -14.38 8.98 -26.21
N ALA A 15 -15.03 8.17 -25.38
CA ALA A 15 -16.28 8.52 -24.69
C ALA A 15 -16.04 8.80 -23.20
N SER A 16 -15.32 7.91 -22.51
CA SER A 16 -14.97 8.06 -21.08
C SER A 16 -13.76 7.20 -20.74
N ALA A 17 -13.27 7.31 -19.52
CA ALA A 17 -12.26 6.40 -18.98
C ALA A 17 -12.57 6.09 -17.52
N ASP A 18 -12.08 4.95 -17.05
CA ASP A 18 -12.06 4.64 -15.62
C ASP A 18 -10.76 3.92 -15.27
N ILE A 19 -10.36 4.06 -14.01
CA ILE A 19 -9.10 3.58 -13.47
C ILE A 19 -9.40 2.77 -12.22
N GLU A 20 -8.99 1.52 -12.22
CA GLU A 20 -8.89 0.70 -11.02
C GLU A 20 -7.43 0.66 -10.57
N THR A 21 -7.19 0.82 -9.27
CA THR A 21 -5.83 0.71 -8.70
C THR A 21 -5.73 -0.54 -7.85
N TYR A 22 -4.58 -1.22 -7.95
CA TYR A 22 -4.27 -2.41 -7.16
C TYR A 22 -3.01 -2.17 -6.37
N LEU A 23 -3.03 -2.60 -5.11
CA LEU A 23 -1.87 -2.71 -4.23
C LEU A 23 -0.98 -1.45 -4.25
N LEU A 24 -1.41 -0.46 -3.48
CA LEU A 24 -0.50 0.59 -3.05
C LEU A 24 0.47 -0.01 -2.05
N GLU A 25 1.78 0.12 -2.28
CA GLU A 25 2.80 -0.35 -1.36
C GLU A 25 2.82 0.55 -0.11
N LYS A 26 1.91 0.31 0.84
CA LYS A 26 1.71 1.21 1.98
C LYS A 26 2.95 1.32 2.86
N SER A 27 3.72 0.24 2.99
CA SER A 27 4.96 0.22 3.78
C SER A 27 5.97 1.27 3.32
N ARG A 28 5.96 1.63 2.03
CA ARG A 28 6.76 2.71 1.43
C ARG A 28 6.55 4.08 2.07
N VAL A 29 5.38 4.30 2.68
CA VAL A 29 5.04 5.54 3.40
C VAL A 29 5.86 5.68 4.68
N THR A 30 6.20 4.57 5.34
CA THR A 30 6.85 4.56 6.67
C THR A 30 8.25 3.97 6.65
N PHE A 31 8.64 3.30 5.56
CA PHE A 31 9.88 2.54 5.44
C PHE A 31 10.42 2.54 4.00
N GLN A 32 11.74 2.55 3.86
CA GLN A 32 12.44 2.41 2.58
C GLN A 32 13.70 1.55 2.77
N LEU A 33 14.05 0.72 1.79
CA LEU A 33 15.40 0.15 1.75
C LEU A 33 16.42 1.22 1.33
N LYS A 34 17.69 0.92 1.58
CA LYS A 34 18.81 1.86 1.37
C LYS A 34 18.87 2.48 -0.03
N ALA A 35 18.53 1.72 -1.06
CA ALA A 35 18.57 2.15 -2.46
C ALA A 35 17.21 2.61 -3.01
N GLU A 36 16.19 2.70 -2.15
CA GLU A 36 14.84 3.09 -2.52
C GLU A 36 14.51 4.45 -1.92
N ARG A 37 13.53 5.14 -2.50
CA ARG A 37 12.97 6.37 -1.95
C ARG A 37 11.48 6.21 -1.67
N SER A 38 10.92 7.09 -0.86
CA SER A 38 9.47 7.12 -0.63
C SER A 38 8.71 7.65 -1.86
N TYR A 39 7.40 7.86 -1.73
CA TYR A 39 6.56 8.41 -2.81
C TYR A 39 7.03 9.82 -3.23
N HIS A 40 6.96 10.09 -4.53
CA HIS A 40 7.55 11.30 -5.12
C HIS A 40 6.99 12.61 -4.58
N ILE A 41 5.70 12.62 -4.21
CA ILE A 41 5.01 13.82 -3.73
C ILE A 41 5.70 14.46 -2.51
N PHE A 42 6.35 13.67 -1.64
CA PHE A 42 7.08 14.21 -0.49
C PHE A 42 8.26 15.08 -0.93
N TYR A 43 9.07 14.59 -1.87
CA TYR A 43 10.24 15.30 -2.38
C TYR A 43 9.85 16.45 -3.31
N GLN A 44 8.78 16.29 -4.09
CA GLN A 44 8.19 17.38 -4.88
C GLN A 44 7.79 18.56 -4.01
N ILE A 45 7.06 18.32 -2.92
CA ILE A 45 6.67 19.36 -1.96
C ILE A 45 7.92 20.02 -1.34
N MET A 46 8.88 19.22 -0.86
CA MET A 46 10.10 19.71 -0.22
C MET A 46 11.10 20.39 -1.19
N SER A 47 10.89 20.27 -2.50
CA SER A 47 11.71 20.91 -3.53
C SER A 47 11.68 22.44 -3.47
N ASN A 48 10.72 23.00 -2.72
CA ASN A 48 10.52 24.43 -2.51
C ASN A 48 10.17 25.22 -3.78
N LYS A 49 9.63 24.55 -4.82
CA LYS A 49 9.14 25.24 -6.02
C LYS A 49 7.90 26.10 -5.75
N LYS A 50 7.09 25.69 -4.75
CA LYS A 50 5.95 26.44 -4.20
C LYS A 50 6.18 26.67 -2.69
N PRO A 51 6.94 27.72 -2.30
CA PRO A 51 7.29 27.96 -0.90
C PRO A 51 6.10 28.08 0.04
N GLU A 52 4.95 28.55 -0.48
CA GLU A 52 3.70 28.61 0.27
C GLU A 52 3.24 27.24 0.79
N LEU A 53 3.63 26.14 0.14
CA LEU A 53 3.37 24.79 0.63
C LEU A 53 4.25 24.45 1.83
N ILE A 54 5.51 24.89 1.86
CA ILE A 54 6.42 24.66 2.98
C ILE A 54 5.84 25.30 4.25
N ASP A 55 5.41 26.56 4.13
CA ASP A 55 4.80 27.31 5.23
C ASP A 55 3.44 26.74 5.64
N MET A 56 2.58 26.43 4.67
CA MET A 56 1.25 25.85 4.93
C MET A 56 1.33 24.51 5.67
N LEU A 57 2.31 23.68 5.31
CA LEU A 57 2.50 22.34 5.86
C LEU A 57 3.37 22.33 7.12
N LEU A 58 3.90 23.48 7.53
CA LEU A 58 4.76 23.64 8.69
C LEU A 58 5.99 22.71 8.61
N ILE A 59 6.54 22.56 7.40
CA ILE A 59 7.68 21.69 7.12
C ILE A 59 8.95 22.47 6.78
N THR A 60 10.08 21.77 6.72
CA THR A 60 11.34 22.27 6.18
C THR A 60 11.56 21.69 4.77
N THR A 61 12.61 22.15 4.11
CA THR A 61 13.05 21.62 2.81
C THR A 61 14.08 20.50 2.95
N ASN A 62 14.43 20.10 4.17
CA ASN A 62 15.42 19.05 4.43
C ASN A 62 14.71 17.72 4.72
N PRO A 63 14.76 16.73 3.81
CA PRO A 63 14.03 15.47 4.02
C PRO A 63 14.50 14.68 5.23
N TYR A 64 15.75 14.86 5.68
CA TYR A 64 16.27 14.22 6.90
C TYR A 64 15.60 14.69 8.18
N ASP A 65 14.82 15.79 8.13
CA ASP A 65 14.01 16.21 9.25
C ASP A 65 12.77 15.30 9.42
N TYR A 66 12.48 14.39 8.47
CA TYR A 66 11.29 13.55 8.45
C TYR A 66 11.64 12.06 8.29
N GLN A 67 11.62 11.32 9.41
CA GLN A 67 12.08 9.92 9.46
C GLN A 67 11.36 9.00 8.47
N PHE A 68 10.08 9.22 8.20
CA PHE A 68 9.30 8.38 7.31
C PHE A 68 9.69 8.48 5.83
N VAL A 69 10.46 9.50 5.42
CA VAL A 69 10.81 9.74 4.00
C VAL A 69 12.31 9.84 3.75
N SER A 70 13.14 9.50 4.73
CA SER A 70 14.60 9.69 4.68
C SER A 70 15.42 8.48 5.09
N GLN A 71 14.86 7.26 5.04
CA GLN A 71 15.59 6.04 5.40
C GLN A 71 16.44 5.48 4.26
N GLY A 72 16.07 5.81 3.02
CA GLY A 72 16.79 5.45 1.80
C GLY A 72 17.30 6.67 1.04
N GLU A 73 17.23 6.60 -0.28
CA GLU A 73 17.62 7.69 -1.18
C GLU A 73 16.63 8.85 -1.13
N ILE A 74 17.13 10.06 -1.35
CA ILE A 74 16.33 11.29 -1.34
C ILE A 74 16.18 11.85 -2.75
N THR A 75 17.23 11.71 -3.58
CA THR A 75 17.31 12.30 -4.91
C THR A 75 17.45 11.21 -5.96
N VAL A 76 16.85 11.44 -7.14
CA VAL A 76 17.01 10.57 -8.31
C VAL A 76 17.51 11.40 -9.47
N ALA A 77 18.67 11.05 -10.04
CA ALA A 77 19.36 11.87 -11.03
C ALA A 77 18.54 12.19 -12.29
N SER A 78 17.58 11.33 -12.65
CA SER A 78 16.72 11.49 -13.82
C SER A 78 15.44 12.28 -13.55
N ILE A 79 15.18 12.73 -12.31
CA ILE A 79 13.90 13.34 -11.92
C ILE A 79 14.13 14.74 -11.37
N ASN A 80 13.34 15.71 -11.87
CA ASN A 80 13.34 17.08 -11.39
C ASN A 80 12.10 17.33 -10.53
N ASP A 81 12.22 17.15 -9.21
CA ASP A 81 11.10 17.26 -8.27
C ASP A 81 10.42 18.65 -8.30
N GLN A 82 11.11 19.71 -8.73
CA GLN A 82 10.52 21.04 -8.90
C GLN A 82 9.54 21.12 -10.07
N GLU A 83 9.93 20.59 -11.24
CA GLU A 83 9.08 20.57 -12.43
C GLU A 83 7.90 19.63 -12.23
N GLU A 84 8.15 18.47 -11.61
CA GLU A 84 7.12 17.48 -11.29
C GLU A 84 6.08 18.02 -10.29
N LEU A 85 6.48 18.87 -9.32
CA LEU A 85 5.52 19.53 -8.43
C LEU A 85 4.55 20.42 -9.22
N MET A 86 5.05 21.21 -10.18
CA MET A 86 4.20 22.08 -10.99
C MET A 86 3.26 21.27 -11.90
N ALA A 87 3.75 20.19 -12.48
CA ALA A 87 2.96 19.27 -13.29
C ALA A 87 1.83 18.64 -12.45
N THR A 88 2.16 18.17 -11.25
CA THR A 88 1.21 17.55 -10.31
C THR A 88 0.16 18.56 -9.85
N ASP A 89 0.59 19.76 -9.44
CA ASP A 89 -0.29 20.84 -8.99
C ASP A 89 -1.29 21.27 -10.08
N SER A 90 -0.81 21.36 -11.33
CA SER A 90 -1.64 21.67 -12.50
C SER A 90 -2.60 20.53 -12.86
N ALA A 91 -2.15 19.28 -12.74
CA ALA A 91 -2.98 18.11 -13.01
C ALA A 91 -4.18 18.03 -12.05
N ILE A 92 -3.98 18.35 -10.76
CA ILE A 92 -5.06 18.43 -9.77
C ILE A 92 -6.13 19.45 -10.20
N ASP A 93 -5.72 20.61 -10.74
CA ASP A 93 -6.65 21.64 -11.20
C ASP A 93 -7.40 21.20 -12.48
N ILE A 94 -6.70 20.58 -13.43
CA ILE A 94 -7.30 20.06 -14.68
C ILE A 94 -8.33 18.96 -14.39
N LEU A 95 -8.05 18.11 -13.40
CA LEU A 95 -8.93 17.05 -12.94
C LEU A 95 -10.09 17.58 -12.08
N GLY A 96 -10.26 18.90 -11.93
CA GLY A 96 -11.46 19.48 -11.33
C GLY A 96 -11.57 19.30 -9.82
N PHE A 97 -10.46 19.02 -9.12
CA PHE A 97 -10.45 19.08 -7.66
C PHE A 97 -10.68 20.52 -7.20
N SER A 98 -11.50 20.70 -6.18
CA SER A 98 -11.69 22.01 -5.56
C SER A 98 -10.40 22.47 -4.84
N ALA A 99 -10.26 23.77 -4.63
CA ALA A 99 -9.13 24.32 -3.88
C ALA A 99 -9.04 23.76 -2.45
N ASP A 100 -10.19 23.49 -1.82
CA ASP A 100 -10.27 22.86 -0.50
C ASP A 100 -9.77 21.41 -0.53
N GLU A 101 -10.14 20.64 -1.55
CA GLU A 101 -9.67 19.27 -1.76
C GLU A 101 -8.16 19.22 -2.03
N LYS A 102 -7.66 20.10 -2.91
CA LYS A 102 -6.23 20.25 -3.20
C LYS A 102 -5.45 20.60 -1.94
N THR A 103 -5.96 21.55 -1.15
CA THR A 103 -5.37 21.92 0.15
C THR A 103 -5.37 20.73 1.11
N ALA A 104 -6.47 19.95 1.17
CA ALA A 104 -6.56 18.77 2.01
C ALA A 104 -5.54 17.69 1.60
N ILE A 105 -5.35 17.46 0.29
CA ILE A 105 -4.33 16.53 -0.22
C ILE A 105 -2.95 16.92 0.33
N TYR A 106 -2.53 18.18 0.12
CA TYR A 106 -1.23 18.64 0.62
C TYR A 106 -1.14 18.55 2.15
N LYS A 107 -2.17 19.00 2.89
CA LYS A 107 -2.19 18.96 4.36
C LYS A 107 -2.06 17.54 4.90
N LEU A 108 -2.79 16.58 4.34
CA LEU A 108 -2.73 15.18 4.76
C LEU A 108 -1.37 14.56 4.43
N THR A 109 -0.79 14.85 3.27
CA THR A 109 0.58 14.44 2.94
C THR A 109 1.61 15.02 3.92
N GLY A 110 1.51 16.31 4.26
CA GLY A 110 2.36 16.95 5.25
C GLY A 110 2.20 16.35 6.65
N ALA A 111 0.96 16.05 7.05
CA ALA A 111 0.68 15.44 8.35
C ALA A 111 1.28 14.04 8.48
N VAL A 112 1.29 13.24 7.40
CA VAL A 112 1.96 11.94 7.35
C VAL A 112 3.47 12.07 7.64
N MET A 113 4.13 13.12 7.12
CA MET A 113 5.54 13.38 7.43
C MET A 113 5.73 13.72 8.92
N HIS A 114 4.86 14.56 9.50
CA HIS A 114 4.92 14.90 10.93
C HIS A 114 4.63 13.70 11.84
N TYR A 115 3.77 12.76 11.42
CA TYR A 115 3.52 11.52 12.18
C TYR A 115 4.80 10.73 12.41
N GLY A 116 5.70 10.68 11.41
CA GLY A 116 7.01 10.03 11.55
C GLY A 116 7.94 10.67 12.58
N ASN A 117 7.65 11.89 13.02
CA ASN A 117 8.45 12.65 13.96
C ASN A 117 7.82 12.76 15.36
N LEU A 118 6.63 12.19 15.58
CA LEU A 118 6.02 12.14 16.90
C LEU A 118 6.95 11.37 17.84
N LYS A 119 7.21 11.89 19.04
CA LYS A 119 8.10 11.25 20.01
C LYS A 119 7.33 10.86 21.25
N PHE A 120 7.62 9.66 21.73
CA PHE A 120 7.05 9.09 22.94
C PHE A 120 8.18 8.50 23.80
N LYS A 121 7.99 8.59 25.11
CA LYS A 121 8.90 8.01 26.11
C LYS A 121 8.12 7.13 27.08
N GLN A 122 8.85 6.26 27.77
CA GLN A 122 8.27 5.45 28.82
C GLN A 122 8.01 6.32 30.06
N LYS A 123 6.80 6.26 30.59
CA LYS A 123 6.43 6.93 31.83
C LYS A 123 7.22 6.36 33.00
N GLN A 124 7.68 7.21 33.92
CA GLN A 124 8.47 6.76 35.06
C GLN A 124 7.70 5.74 35.90
N ARG A 125 8.31 4.57 36.14
CA ARG A 125 7.78 3.46 36.97
C ARG A 125 6.56 2.73 36.38
N GLU A 126 6.20 2.97 35.11
CA GLU A 126 5.15 2.27 34.39
C GLU A 126 5.70 1.80 33.02
N GLU A 127 5.12 0.76 32.41
CA GLU A 127 5.49 0.34 31.04
C GLU A 127 4.78 1.15 29.95
N GLN A 128 3.94 2.09 30.35
CA GLN A 128 3.09 2.89 29.45
C GLN A 128 3.88 4.03 28.80
N ALA A 129 3.46 4.38 27.59
CA ALA A 129 3.98 5.51 26.84
C ALA A 129 3.34 6.83 27.30
N GLU A 130 4.14 7.89 27.32
CA GLU A 130 3.69 9.28 27.41
C GLU A 130 4.32 10.11 26.27
N PRO A 131 3.66 11.20 25.82
CA PRO A 131 4.22 12.09 24.81
C PRO A 131 5.54 12.71 25.27
N ASP A 132 6.54 12.75 24.40
CA ASP A 132 7.82 13.42 24.63
C ASP A 132 7.88 14.76 23.89
N GLY A 133 6.96 15.64 24.25
CA GLY A 133 6.73 16.94 23.62
C GLY A 133 5.43 16.99 22.82
N THR A 134 4.97 18.22 22.53
CA THR A 134 3.71 18.45 21.81
C THR A 134 3.90 19.12 20.46
N GLU A 135 5.05 19.74 20.20
CA GLU A 135 5.25 20.58 19.00
C GLU A 135 4.89 19.88 17.68
N VAL A 136 5.39 18.65 17.49
CA VAL A 136 5.10 17.87 16.28
C VAL A 136 3.63 17.44 16.23
N ALA A 137 3.07 17.09 17.39
CA ALA A 137 1.65 16.73 17.50
C ALA A 137 0.74 17.93 17.20
N ASP A 138 1.13 19.14 17.60
CA ASP A 138 0.42 20.38 17.33
C ASP A 138 0.40 20.66 15.82
N LYS A 139 1.55 20.49 15.12
CA LYS A 139 1.63 20.60 13.66
C LYS A 139 0.74 19.56 12.96
N ALA A 140 0.88 18.29 13.33
CA ALA A 140 0.11 17.20 12.71
C ALA A 140 -1.40 17.37 12.95
N ALA A 141 -1.80 17.68 14.17
CA ALA A 141 -3.19 17.92 14.54
C ALA A 141 -3.76 19.16 13.82
N TYR A 142 -2.99 20.24 13.69
CA TYR A 142 -3.41 21.42 12.93
C TYR A 142 -3.72 21.08 11.46
N LEU A 143 -2.81 20.36 10.79
CA LEU A 143 -3.01 19.97 9.39
C LEU A 143 -4.19 19.03 9.20
N MET A 144 -4.44 18.15 10.16
CA MET A 144 -5.57 17.23 10.17
C MET A 144 -6.84 17.82 10.76
N GLY A 145 -6.84 19.08 11.23
CA GLY A 145 -8.01 19.73 11.83
C GLY A 145 -8.51 19.06 13.12
N LEU A 146 -7.58 18.59 13.96
CA LEU A 146 -7.81 17.87 15.21
C LEU A 146 -7.33 18.68 16.43
N ASN A 147 -7.72 18.22 17.62
CA ASN A 147 -7.13 18.68 18.88
C ASN A 147 -5.89 17.84 19.22
N SER A 148 -4.74 18.49 19.42
CA SER A 148 -3.46 17.82 19.70
C SER A 148 -3.47 17.01 21.01
N ALA A 149 -4.09 17.54 22.07
CA ALA A 149 -4.18 16.84 23.35
C ALA A 149 -5.05 15.58 23.25
N ASP A 150 -6.17 15.65 22.52
CA ASP A 150 -7.03 14.49 22.28
C ASP A 150 -6.33 13.44 21.41
N LEU A 151 -5.58 13.87 20.39
CA LEU A 151 -4.79 12.97 19.54
C LEU A 151 -3.74 12.21 20.36
N LEU A 152 -2.92 12.92 21.14
CA LEU A 152 -1.89 12.32 21.99
C LEU A 152 -2.49 11.38 23.04
N LYS A 153 -3.62 11.78 23.65
CA LYS A 153 -4.34 10.94 24.60
C LYS A 153 -4.88 9.68 23.93
N ALA A 154 -5.48 9.79 22.75
CA ALA A 154 -6.01 8.65 22.01
C ALA A 154 -4.90 7.67 21.56
N LEU A 155 -3.71 8.19 21.24
CA LEU A 155 -2.54 7.37 20.91
C LEU A 155 -2.01 6.61 22.13
N CYS A 156 -1.78 7.27 23.26
CA CYS A 156 -1.24 6.63 24.47
C CYS A 156 -2.29 5.76 25.22
N TYR A 157 -3.55 6.19 25.20
CA TYR A 157 -4.64 5.64 26.00
C TYR A 157 -5.93 5.43 25.17
N PRO A 158 -5.89 4.56 24.14
CA PRO A 158 -7.07 4.23 23.37
C PRO A 158 -8.17 3.61 24.23
N ARG A 159 -9.42 3.91 23.87
CA ARG A 159 -10.61 3.21 24.37
C ARG A 159 -10.88 2.01 23.47
N VAL A 160 -10.70 0.82 24.01
CA VAL A 160 -10.86 -0.45 23.29
C VAL A 160 -12.13 -1.14 23.77
N LYS A 161 -12.90 -1.71 22.84
CA LYS A 161 -14.08 -2.51 23.16
C LYS A 161 -13.64 -3.91 23.61
N VAL A 162 -13.99 -4.30 24.84
CA VAL A 162 -13.74 -5.63 25.40
C VAL A 162 -15.09 -6.24 25.75
N GLY A 163 -15.55 -7.21 24.95
CA GLY A 163 -16.93 -7.70 25.04
C GLY A 163 -17.93 -6.60 24.71
N ASN A 164 -18.77 -6.22 25.68
CA ASN A 164 -19.77 -5.17 25.53
C ASN A 164 -19.37 -3.82 26.15
N GLU A 165 -18.21 -3.73 26.78
CA GLU A 165 -17.76 -2.51 27.48
C GLU A 165 -16.56 -1.85 26.78
N TYR A 166 -16.39 -0.54 27.00
CA TYR A 166 -15.23 0.21 26.52
C TYR A 166 -14.29 0.48 27.67
N VAL A 167 -13.06 -0.02 27.56
CA VAL A 167 -12.01 0.14 28.57
C VAL A 167 -10.88 0.97 28.00
N THR A 168 -10.37 1.92 28.79
CA THR A 168 -9.15 2.66 28.44
C THR A 168 -7.94 1.77 28.69
N LYS A 169 -7.14 1.54 27.66
CA LYS A 169 -5.95 0.69 27.72
C LYS A 169 -4.71 1.54 27.46
N GLY A 170 -3.75 1.54 28.39
CA GLY A 170 -2.44 2.15 28.16
C GLY A 170 -1.61 1.31 27.18
N GLN A 171 -0.89 1.97 26.28
CA GLN A 171 0.00 1.34 25.30
C GLN A 171 1.46 1.51 25.71
N THR A 172 2.32 0.56 25.32
CA THR A 172 3.79 0.72 25.42
C THR A 172 4.30 1.66 24.33
N VAL A 173 5.52 2.18 24.48
CA VAL A 173 6.14 3.09 23.50
C VAL A 173 6.15 2.47 22.09
N GLN A 174 6.54 1.20 21.99
CA GLN A 174 6.55 0.50 20.70
C GLN A 174 5.16 0.36 20.08
N GLN A 175 4.14 0.05 20.89
CA GLN A 175 2.76 -0.06 20.43
C GLN A 175 2.23 1.27 19.88
N VAL A 176 2.59 2.39 20.53
CA VAL A 176 2.23 3.72 20.03
C VAL A 176 2.91 4.01 18.69
N TYR A 177 4.22 3.75 18.55
CA TYR A 177 4.91 3.95 17.27
C TYR A 177 4.31 3.10 16.13
N ASN A 178 4.00 1.83 16.40
CA ASN A 178 3.36 0.97 15.42
C ASN A 178 1.97 1.52 15.03
N SER A 179 1.19 1.99 16.00
CA SER A 179 -0.12 2.61 15.77
C SER A 179 0.00 3.90 14.94
N VAL A 180 0.99 4.75 15.20
CA VAL A 180 1.27 5.96 14.41
C VAL A 180 1.61 5.61 12.96
N GLY A 181 2.47 4.61 12.74
CA GLY A 181 2.79 4.13 11.41
C GLY A 181 1.58 3.54 10.67
N ALA A 182 0.74 2.76 11.36
CA ALA A 182 -0.50 2.22 10.81
C ALA A 182 -1.47 3.35 10.39
N LEU A 183 -1.65 4.36 11.23
CA LEU A 183 -2.49 5.52 10.92
C LEU A 183 -1.95 6.32 9.73
N ALA A 184 -0.62 6.54 9.65
CA ALA A 184 0.00 7.24 8.53
C ALA A 184 -0.23 6.50 7.20
N LYS A 185 -0.04 5.18 7.19
CA LYS A 185 -0.36 4.30 6.05
C LYS A 185 -1.83 4.39 5.65
N ALA A 186 -2.73 4.29 6.62
CA ALA A 186 -4.18 4.32 6.38
C ALA A 186 -4.67 5.66 5.82
N VAL A 187 -4.16 6.78 6.35
CA VAL A 187 -4.48 8.12 5.82
C VAL A 187 -4.01 8.23 4.37
N TYR A 188 -2.77 7.84 4.09
CA TYR A 188 -2.20 7.93 2.75
C TYR A 188 -2.93 7.05 1.73
N GLU A 189 -3.23 5.80 2.11
CA GLU A 189 -3.98 4.87 1.26
C GLU A 189 -5.40 5.36 0.99
N LYS A 190 -6.16 5.70 2.04
CA LYS A 190 -7.54 6.17 1.86
C LYS A 190 -7.59 7.44 1.02
N MET A 191 -6.63 8.36 1.22
CA MET A 191 -6.49 9.55 0.39
C MET A 191 -6.22 9.18 -1.08
N PHE A 192 -5.28 8.26 -1.33
CA PHE A 192 -4.97 7.79 -2.69
C PHE A 192 -6.19 7.15 -3.37
N LEU A 193 -6.88 6.24 -2.69
CA LEU A 193 -8.08 5.58 -3.22
C LEU A 193 -9.20 6.59 -3.49
N TRP A 194 -9.39 7.55 -2.58
CA TRP A 194 -10.36 8.63 -2.78
C TRP A 194 -10.00 9.51 -3.98
N MET A 195 -8.73 9.85 -4.17
CA MET A 195 -8.29 10.60 -5.35
C MET A 195 -8.60 9.84 -6.64
N VAL A 196 -8.41 8.52 -6.68
CA VAL A 196 -8.78 7.68 -7.84
C VAL A 196 -10.28 7.74 -8.10
N VAL A 197 -11.11 7.66 -7.05
CA VAL A 197 -12.57 7.81 -7.18
C VAL A 197 -12.93 9.18 -7.76
N ARG A 198 -12.36 10.27 -7.24
CA ARG A 198 -12.59 11.63 -7.73
C ARG A 198 -12.15 11.80 -9.18
N ILE A 199 -11.03 11.20 -9.57
CA ILE A 199 -10.55 11.17 -10.97
C ILE A 199 -11.56 10.44 -11.86
N ASN A 200 -12.04 9.27 -11.44
CA ASN A 200 -13.03 8.51 -12.21
C ASN A 200 -14.35 9.25 -12.38
N GLU A 201 -14.82 9.95 -11.34
CA GLU A 201 -16.02 10.79 -11.43
C GLU A 201 -15.90 11.90 -12.49
N GLN A 202 -14.67 12.40 -12.73
CA GLN A 202 -14.40 13.45 -13.72
C GLN A 202 -14.15 12.89 -15.12
N LEU A 203 -13.60 11.67 -15.21
CA LEU A 203 -13.44 10.95 -16.46
C LEU A 203 -14.74 10.31 -16.96
N ASP A 204 -15.74 10.14 -16.08
CA ASP A 204 -17.04 9.63 -16.46
C ASP A 204 -17.88 10.69 -17.20
N THR A 205 -18.37 10.32 -18.37
CA THR A 205 -19.21 11.19 -19.20
C THR A 205 -20.53 10.51 -19.54
N LYS A 206 -21.52 11.32 -19.92
CA LYS A 206 -22.85 10.83 -20.34
C LYS A 206 -22.87 10.24 -21.75
N GLN A 207 -21.74 10.18 -22.45
CA GLN A 207 -21.69 9.62 -23.80
C GLN A 207 -21.94 8.10 -23.77
N PRO A 208 -22.68 7.54 -24.73
CA PRO A 208 -22.91 6.10 -24.79
C PRO A 208 -21.60 5.36 -25.04
N ARG A 209 -21.37 4.29 -24.27
CA ARG A 209 -20.18 3.43 -24.33
C ARG A 209 -20.55 2.14 -25.06
N GLN A 210 -19.74 1.72 -26.02
CA GLN A 210 -20.00 0.49 -26.78
C GLN A 210 -18.89 -0.55 -26.62
N TYR A 211 -17.64 -0.10 -26.59
CA TYR A 211 -16.45 -0.95 -26.45
C TYR A 211 -15.46 -0.30 -25.50
N PHE A 212 -14.54 -1.07 -24.93
CA PHE A 212 -13.40 -0.54 -24.18
C PHE A 212 -12.11 -1.28 -24.51
N ILE A 213 -10.98 -0.59 -24.33
CA ILE A 213 -9.65 -1.18 -24.31
C ILE A 213 -9.15 -1.10 -22.87
N GLY A 214 -8.84 -2.26 -22.29
CA GLY A 214 -8.24 -2.36 -20.97
C GLY A 214 -6.73 -2.33 -21.06
N VAL A 215 -6.09 -1.38 -20.37
CA VAL A 215 -4.63 -1.27 -20.27
C VAL A 215 -4.24 -1.62 -18.84
N LEU A 216 -3.63 -2.79 -18.67
CA LEU A 216 -3.08 -3.23 -17.38
C LEU A 216 -1.64 -2.74 -17.26
N ASP A 217 -1.37 -1.93 -16.23
CA ASP A 217 -0.05 -1.41 -15.89
C ASP A 217 0.28 -1.83 -14.45
N ILE A 218 1.09 -2.86 -14.32
CA ILE A 218 1.57 -3.39 -13.04
C ILE A 218 3.09 -3.51 -13.07
N ALA A 219 3.71 -3.40 -11.90
CA ALA A 219 5.12 -3.72 -11.75
C ALA A 219 5.40 -5.14 -12.25
N GLY A 220 6.54 -5.31 -12.92
CA GLY A 220 7.01 -6.63 -13.34
C GLY A 220 7.33 -7.52 -12.14
N PHE A 221 7.70 -8.76 -12.43
CA PHE A 221 8.12 -9.72 -11.42
C PHE A 221 9.36 -9.20 -10.66
N GLU A 222 9.31 -9.16 -9.33
CA GLU A 222 10.34 -8.59 -8.45
C GLU A 222 11.13 -9.70 -7.74
N ILE A 223 12.45 -9.66 -7.84
CA ILE A 223 13.37 -10.54 -7.11
C ILE A 223 14.44 -9.68 -6.45
N PHE A 224 14.27 -9.42 -5.16
CA PHE A 224 15.22 -8.67 -4.35
C PHE A 224 15.96 -9.57 -3.36
N ASP A 225 16.98 -9.02 -2.69
CA ASP A 225 17.63 -9.68 -1.56
C ASP A 225 16.69 -9.81 -0.35
N PHE A 226 15.68 -8.94 -0.25
CA PHE A 226 14.65 -8.95 0.78
C PHE A 226 13.26 -8.85 0.13
N ASN A 227 12.52 -9.96 0.10
CA ASN A 227 11.15 -10.01 -0.42
C ASN A 227 10.17 -10.21 0.73
N SER A 228 9.19 -9.32 0.86
CA SER A 228 8.17 -9.39 1.91
C SER A 228 6.78 -9.69 1.32
N LEU A 229 5.72 -9.46 2.10
CA LEU A 229 4.33 -9.73 1.71
C LEU A 229 3.95 -8.96 0.44
N GLU A 230 4.43 -7.73 0.31
CA GLU A 230 4.18 -6.86 -0.84
C GLU A 230 4.72 -7.48 -2.14
N GLN A 231 5.97 -7.96 -2.12
CA GLN A 231 6.56 -8.69 -3.25
C GLN A 231 5.79 -9.98 -3.56
N LEU A 232 5.33 -10.72 -2.55
CA LEU A 232 4.52 -11.93 -2.79
C LEU A 232 3.25 -11.59 -3.59
N CYS A 233 2.55 -10.52 -3.23
CA CYS A 233 1.33 -10.11 -3.93
C CYS A 233 1.61 -9.60 -5.36
N ILE A 234 2.71 -8.88 -5.58
CA ILE A 234 3.15 -8.44 -6.92
C ILE A 234 3.50 -9.66 -7.78
N ASN A 235 4.33 -10.56 -7.26
CA ASN A 235 4.78 -11.75 -7.97
C ASN A 235 3.62 -12.72 -8.25
N PHE A 236 2.68 -12.87 -7.32
CA PHE A 236 1.46 -13.64 -7.53
C PHE A 236 0.62 -13.07 -8.68
N THR A 237 0.48 -11.74 -8.76
CA THR A 237 -0.26 -11.12 -9.86
C THR A 237 0.44 -11.35 -11.20
N ASN A 238 1.78 -11.24 -11.23
CA ASN A 238 2.57 -11.56 -12.42
C ASN A 238 2.46 -13.05 -12.82
N GLU A 239 2.42 -13.97 -11.85
CA GLU A 239 2.18 -15.40 -12.09
C GLU A 239 0.84 -15.63 -12.80
N LYS A 240 -0.24 -15.00 -12.31
CA LYS A 240 -1.57 -15.08 -12.95
C LYS A 240 -1.59 -14.40 -14.32
N LEU A 241 -0.90 -13.27 -14.48
CA LEU A 241 -0.79 -12.58 -15.76
C LEU A 241 -0.07 -13.45 -16.80
N GLN A 242 0.99 -14.13 -16.40
CA GLN A 242 1.69 -15.07 -17.26
C GLN A 242 0.82 -16.28 -17.60
N GLN A 243 0.03 -16.81 -16.64
CA GLN A 243 -0.91 -17.89 -16.92
C GLN A 243 -2.00 -17.45 -17.89
N PHE A 244 -2.51 -16.22 -17.73
CA PHE A 244 -3.48 -15.62 -18.65
C PHE A 244 -2.89 -15.46 -20.05
N PHE A 245 -1.65 -14.97 -20.15
CA PHE A 245 -0.93 -14.87 -21.44
C PHE A 245 -0.77 -16.23 -22.10
N ASN A 246 -0.30 -17.23 -21.36
CA ASN A 246 -0.14 -18.59 -21.87
C ASN A 246 -1.48 -19.16 -22.36
N HIS A 247 -2.55 -18.97 -21.58
CA HIS A 247 -3.89 -19.43 -21.97
C HIS A 247 -4.40 -18.71 -23.22
N HIS A 248 -4.26 -17.38 -23.31
CA HIS A 248 -4.77 -16.62 -24.44
C HIS A 248 -3.96 -16.84 -25.72
N MET A 249 -2.64 -16.72 -25.64
CA MET A 249 -1.76 -16.81 -26.81
C MET A 249 -1.70 -18.23 -27.37
N PHE A 250 -1.84 -19.26 -26.52
CA PHE A 250 -1.76 -20.64 -26.98
C PHE A 250 -3.12 -21.31 -27.10
N VAL A 251 -4.03 -21.19 -26.14
CA VAL A 251 -5.29 -21.95 -26.19
C VAL A 251 -6.31 -21.22 -27.08
N LEU A 252 -6.58 -19.94 -26.80
CA LEU A 252 -7.61 -19.19 -27.53
C LEU A 252 -7.21 -18.91 -28.98
N GLU A 253 -5.94 -18.63 -29.25
CA GLU A 253 -5.46 -18.46 -30.63
C GLU A 253 -5.65 -19.75 -31.47
N GLN A 254 -5.32 -20.90 -30.89
CA GLN A 254 -5.52 -22.20 -31.55
C GLN A 254 -7.00 -22.56 -31.72
N GLU A 255 -7.87 -22.14 -30.79
CA GLU A 255 -9.33 -22.26 -30.93
C GLU A 255 -9.88 -21.38 -32.06
N GLU A 256 -9.37 -20.16 -32.23
CA GLU A 256 -9.77 -19.28 -33.34
C GLU A 256 -9.28 -19.83 -34.69
N TYR A 257 -8.06 -20.36 -34.78
CA TYR A 257 -7.59 -21.05 -35.99
C TYR A 257 -8.49 -22.21 -36.37
N LYS A 258 -8.92 -23.01 -35.39
CA LYS A 258 -9.86 -24.11 -35.61
C LYS A 258 -11.22 -23.60 -36.10
N LYS A 259 -11.70 -22.50 -35.55
CA LYS A 259 -12.99 -21.88 -35.90
C LYS A 259 -12.98 -21.26 -37.30
N GLU A 260 -11.88 -20.65 -37.70
CA GLU A 260 -11.64 -20.09 -39.03
C GLU A 260 -11.26 -21.17 -40.07
N GLY A 261 -11.12 -22.43 -39.65
CA GLY A 261 -10.79 -23.55 -40.54
C GLY A 261 -9.35 -23.53 -41.06
N ILE A 262 -8.44 -22.85 -40.35
CA ILE A 262 -7.01 -22.79 -40.66
C ILE A 262 -6.37 -24.12 -40.24
N GLU A 263 -5.64 -24.73 -41.17
CA GLU A 263 -4.92 -25.98 -40.89
C GLU A 263 -3.75 -25.70 -39.93
N TRP A 264 -3.96 -26.04 -38.66
CA TRP A 264 -3.00 -25.83 -37.58
C TRP A 264 -2.89 -27.09 -36.70
N THR A 265 -1.66 -27.52 -36.43
CA THR A 265 -1.39 -28.66 -35.52
C THR A 265 -1.41 -28.18 -34.09
N PHE A 266 -2.26 -28.76 -33.24
CA PHE A 266 -2.35 -28.38 -31.84
C PHE A 266 -1.03 -28.66 -31.11
N ILE A 267 -0.47 -27.63 -30.47
CA ILE A 267 0.73 -27.71 -29.64
C ILE A 267 0.33 -27.48 -28.18
N ASP A 268 0.67 -28.43 -27.32
CA ASP A 268 0.58 -28.28 -25.87
C ASP A 268 1.89 -27.69 -25.34
N PHE A 269 1.79 -26.52 -24.71
CA PHE A 269 2.96 -25.77 -24.24
C PHE A 269 3.37 -26.13 -22.81
N GLY A 270 2.62 -26.98 -22.10
CA GLY A 270 3.03 -27.58 -20.81
C GLY A 270 3.37 -26.60 -19.67
N MET A 271 3.20 -25.29 -19.85
CA MET A 271 3.45 -24.27 -18.84
C MET A 271 2.22 -24.06 -17.98
N ASP A 272 1.87 -25.08 -17.20
CA ASP A 272 0.80 -24.95 -16.22
C ASP A 272 1.33 -24.29 -14.94
N LEU A 273 1.12 -22.98 -14.84
CA LEU A 273 1.44 -22.20 -13.64
C LEU A 273 0.38 -22.38 -12.54
N ALA A 274 -0.67 -23.16 -12.80
CA ALA A 274 -1.72 -23.42 -11.81
C ALA A 274 -1.15 -23.96 -10.51
N ALA A 275 -0.13 -24.83 -10.53
CA ALA A 275 0.45 -25.37 -9.30
C ALA A 275 0.97 -24.29 -8.33
N CYS A 276 1.64 -23.24 -8.84
CA CYS A 276 2.12 -22.12 -8.02
C CYS A 276 0.97 -21.19 -7.62
N ILE A 277 0.06 -20.89 -8.55
CA ILE A 277 -1.11 -20.03 -8.30
C ILE A 277 -2.01 -20.64 -7.22
N GLU A 278 -2.32 -21.93 -7.34
CA GLU A 278 -3.16 -22.67 -6.40
C GLU A 278 -2.53 -22.77 -5.02
N LEU A 279 -1.21 -22.99 -4.94
CA LEU A 279 -0.47 -22.97 -3.68
C LEU A 279 -0.66 -21.64 -2.92
N ILE A 280 -0.84 -20.54 -3.64
CA ILE A 280 -1.00 -19.21 -3.05
C ILE A 280 -2.47 -18.90 -2.70
N GLU A 281 -3.41 -19.11 -3.63
CA GLU A 281 -4.80 -18.60 -3.52
C GLU A 281 -5.86 -19.61 -3.09
N LYS A 282 -5.63 -20.92 -3.24
CA LYS A 282 -6.65 -21.92 -2.91
C LYS A 282 -6.86 -22.02 -1.40
N PRO A 283 -7.98 -22.62 -0.95
CA PRO A 283 -8.16 -22.99 0.45
C PRO A 283 -6.95 -23.78 0.95
N MET A 284 -6.49 -23.50 2.18
CA MET A 284 -5.26 -24.06 2.75
C MET A 284 -3.98 -23.69 1.99
N GLY A 285 -4.04 -22.72 1.07
CA GLY A 285 -2.87 -22.07 0.47
C GLY A 285 -2.31 -20.96 1.35
N ILE A 286 -1.26 -20.30 0.86
CA ILE A 286 -0.49 -19.32 1.66
C ILE A 286 -1.35 -18.18 2.19
N PHE A 287 -2.20 -17.56 1.36
CA PHE A 287 -3.05 -16.46 1.80
C PHE A 287 -4.12 -16.92 2.79
N SER A 288 -4.73 -18.08 2.57
CA SER A 288 -5.72 -18.64 3.49
C SER A 288 -5.13 -18.91 4.88
N ILE A 289 -3.92 -19.48 4.95
CA ILE A 289 -3.22 -19.73 6.22
C ILE A 289 -2.84 -18.40 6.89
N LEU A 290 -2.41 -17.40 6.12
CA LEU A 290 -2.07 -16.07 6.64
C LEU A 290 -3.30 -15.39 7.26
N GLU A 291 -4.44 -15.42 6.57
CA GLU A 291 -5.71 -14.88 7.06
C GLU A 291 -6.16 -15.58 8.35
N GLU A 292 -6.10 -16.91 8.38
CA GLU A 292 -6.47 -17.70 9.55
C GLU A 292 -5.59 -17.34 10.77
N GLU A 293 -4.27 -17.28 10.60
CA GLU A 293 -3.34 -16.86 11.66
C GLU A 293 -3.58 -15.41 12.10
N CYS A 294 -4.07 -14.55 11.20
CA CYS A 294 -4.42 -13.18 11.58
C CYS A 294 -5.60 -13.12 12.56
N MET A 295 -6.51 -14.10 12.53
CA MET A 295 -7.65 -14.17 13.44
C MET A 295 -7.27 -14.60 14.86
N PHE A 296 -6.11 -15.25 15.04
CA PHE A 296 -5.67 -15.73 16.35
C PHE A 296 -4.86 -14.65 17.11
N PRO A 297 -5.29 -14.23 18.32
CA PRO A 297 -4.62 -13.15 19.06
C PRO A 297 -3.19 -13.45 19.50
N LYS A 298 -2.83 -14.74 19.62
CA LYS A 298 -1.50 -15.21 20.05
C LYS A 298 -0.65 -15.77 18.90
N ALA A 299 -1.13 -15.69 17.66
CA ALA A 299 -0.34 -16.08 16.51
C ALA A 299 0.86 -15.16 16.33
N THR A 300 1.94 -15.72 15.80
CA THR A 300 3.22 -15.06 15.52
C THR A 300 3.66 -15.44 14.11
N ASP A 301 4.57 -14.66 13.50
CA ASP A 301 5.09 -15.04 12.19
C ASP A 301 5.75 -16.45 12.23
N THR A 302 6.28 -16.86 13.39
CA THR A 302 6.79 -18.22 13.61
C THR A 302 5.69 -19.28 13.57
N SER A 303 4.51 -19.04 14.17
CA SER A 303 3.41 -20.01 14.09
C SER A 303 2.85 -20.11 12.67
N PHE A 304 2.76 -18.99 11.96
CA PHE A 304 2.43 -18.94 10.54
C PHE A 304 3.41 -19.77 9.70
N LYS A 305 4.72 -19.58 9.89
CA LYS A 305 5.76 -20.40 9.24
C LYS A 305 5.56 -21.88 9.47
N ASN A 306 5.35 -22.29 10.71
CA ASN A 306 5.24 -23.70 11.07
C ASN A 306 4.01 -24.33 10.39
N LYS A 307 2.87 -23.63 10.37
CA LYS A 307 1.68 -24.08 9.62
C LYS A 307 1.94 -24.21 8.12
N LEU A 308 2.62 -23.24 7.49
CA LEU A 308 2.99 -23.34 6.07
C LEU A 308 3.85 -24.58 5.80
N TYR A 309 4.83 -24.84 6.67
CA TYR A 309 5.73 -25.98 6.54
C TYR A 309 4.97 -27.30 6.70
N ASP A 310 4.15 -27.44 7.74
CA ASP A 310 3.37 -28.65 7.98
C ASP A 310 2.39 -28.94 6.83
N GLN A 311 1.83 -27.88 6.24
CA GLN A 311 0.88 -28.02 5.14
C GLN A 311 1.56 -28.34 3.82
N HIS A 312 2.64 -27.65 3.43
CA HIS A 312 3.15 -27.68 2.05
C HIS A 312 4.51 -28.34 1.87
N LEU A 313 5.36 -28.36 2.90
CA LEU A 313 6.73 -28.86 2.74
C LEU A 313 6.72 -30.36 2.39
N GLY A 314 7.33 -30.71 1.26
CA GLY A 314 7.36 -32.09 0.74
C GLY A 314 6.05 -32.57 0.11
N LYS A 315 4.98 -31.75 0.12
CA LYS A 315 3.70 -32.03 -0.56
C LYS A 315 3.48 -31.18 -1.80
N SER A 316 4.00 -29.95 -1.80
CA SER A 316 3.89 -28.99 -2.91
C SER A 316 5.26 -28.71 -3.49
N ASN A 317 5.50 -29.07 -4.76
CA ASN A 317 6.81 -28.93 -5.41
C ASN A 317 7.28 -27.47 -5.51
N ASN A 318 6.35 -26.53 -5.64
CA ASN A 318 6.64 -25.09 -5.71
C ASN A 318 6.99 -24.48 -4.34
N PHE A 319 6.83 -25.20 -3.22
CA PHE A 319 7.17 -24.72 -1.88
C PHE A 319 8.47 -25.35 -1.38
N GLN A 320 9.49 -24.54 -1.11
CA GLN A 320 10.82 -25.01 -0.72
C GLN A 320 11.34 -24.34 0.56
N LYS A 321 12.32 -25.01 1.19
CA LYS A 321 13.14 -24.37 2.22
C LYS A 321 14.15 -23.43 1.55
N PRO A 322 14.40 -22.24 2.13
CA PRO A 322 15.38 -21.32 1.60
C PRO A 322 16.77 -21.91 1.70
N LYS A 323 17.60 -21.64 0.69
CA LYS A 323 19.01 -22.05 0.70
C LYS A 323 19.80 -21.06 1.55
N PRO A 324 20.40 -21.49 2.68
CA PRO A 324 21.16 -20.58 3.52
C PRO A 324 22.38 -20.07 2.75
N ALA A 325 22.44 -18.76 2.54
CA ALA A 325 23.56 -18.09 1.88
C ALA A 325 24.15 -17.02 2.82
N LYS A 326 25.47 -17.04 3.00
CA LYS A 326 26.16 -16.03 3.81
C LYS A 326 25.98 -14.65 3.18
N GLY A 327 25.50 -13.69 3.96
CA GLY A 327 25.34 -12.29 3.54
C GLY A 327 24.00 -11.93 2.90
N LYS A 328 23.09 -12.90 2.69
CA LYS A 328 21.70 -12.61 2.30
C LYS A 328 20.84 -12.28 3.52
N ALA A 329 19.78 -11.49 3.30
CA ALA A 329 18.77 -11.25 4.32
C ALA A 329 18.11 -12.57 4.75
N GLU A 330 17.60 -12.61 5.98
CA GLU A 330 16.91 -13.80 6.49
C GLU A 330 15.69 -14.13 5.63
N ALA A 331 15.55 -15.39 5.21
CA ALA A 331 14.41 -15.89 4.47
C ALA A 331 13.82 -17.10 5.20
N HIS A 332 12.50 -17.26 5.08
CA HIS A 332 11.75 -18.26 5.84
C HIS A 332 11.13 -19.34 4.96
N PHE A 333 10.82 -19.05 3.70
CA PHE A 333 10.42 -20.04 2.69
C PHE A 333 10.80 -19.53 1.30
N SER A 334 10.84 -20.42 0.32
CA SER A 334 11.03 -20.06 -1.08
C SER A 334 9.90 -20.59 -1.94
N LEU A 335 9.50 -19.80 -2.94
CA LEU A 335 8.58 -20.25 -3.97
C LEU A 335 9.27 -20.38 -5.31
N VAL A 336 8.93 -21.44 -6.03
CA VAL A 336 9.33 -21.63 -7.43
C VAL A 336 8.23 -21.05 -8.32
N HIS A 337 8.49 -19.83 -8.79
CA HIS A 337 7.66 -19.11 -9.76
C HIS A 337 8.14 -19.39 -11.19
N TYR A 338 7.35 -19.02 -12.20
CA TYR A 338 7.75 -19.13 -13.60
C TYR A 338 9.07 -18.38 -13.92
N ALA A 339 9.29 -17.23 -13.27
CA ALA A 339 10.46 -16.38 -13.50
C ALA A 339 11.71 -16.83 -12.71
N GLY A 340 11.55 -17.67 -11.69
CA GLY A 340 12.64 -18.13 -10.85
C GLY A 340 12.22 -18.43 -9.41
N THR A 341 13.20 -18.79 -8.58
CA THR A 341 12.99 -19.01 -7.15
C THR A 341 13.13 -17.70 -6.38
N VAL A 342 12.12 -17.37 -5.57
CA VAL A 342 12.11 -16.18 -4.73
C VAL A 342 12.12 -16.58 -3.26
N ASP A 343 13.03 -15.99 -2.49
CA ASP A 343 13.18 -16.19 -1.05
C ASP A 343 12.37 -15.12 -0.29
N TYR A 344 11.38 -15.52 0.50
CA TYR A 344 10.48 -14.62 1.23
C TYR A 344 10.81 -14.55 2.72
N ASN A 345 10.83 -13.33 3.26
CA ASN A 345 10.92 -13.04 4.68
C ASN A 345 9.51 -12.74 5.23
N ILE A 346 9.06 -13.54 6.22
CA ILE A 346 7.72 -13.42 6.82
C ILE A 346 7.63 -12.47 8.01
N THR A 347 8.73 -11.85 8.42
CA THR A 347 8.75 -10.99 9.60
C THR A 347 7.81 -9.80 9.39
N GLY A 348 6.90 -9.62 10.33
CA GLY A 348 5.86 -8.59 10.29
C GLY A 348 4.68 -8.90 9.36
N TRP A 349 4.57 -10.09 8.75
CA TRP A 349 3.47 -10.39 7.83
C TRP A 349 2.11 -10.37 8.53
N LEU A 350 2.00 -10.94 9.73
CA LEU A 350 0.74 -10.90 10.48
C LEU A 350 0.35 -9.47 10.85
N GLU A 351 1.32 -8.62 11.21
CA GLU A 351 1.05 -7.21 11.51
C GLU A 351 0.65 -6.42 10.26
N LYS A 352 1.39 -6.61 9.15
CA LYS A 352 1.08 -6.01 7.85
C LYS A 352 -0.30 -6.39 7.33
N ASN A 353 -0.71 -7.64 7.53
CA ASN A 353 -2.00 -8.15 7.07
C ASN A 353 -3.16 -7.77 8.00
N LYS A 354 -2.93 -7.66 9.32
CA LYS A 354 -3.93 -7.17 10.28
C LYS A 354 -4.17 -5.66 10.15
N ASP A 355 -3.11 -4.91 9.86
CA ASP A 355 -3.05 -3.43 9.81
C ASP A 355 -3.93 -2.77 10.88
N PRO A 356 -3.77 -3.13 12.17
CA PRO A 356 -4.74 -2.77 13.20
C PRO A 356 -4.74 -1.25 13.43
N LEU A 357 -5.90 -0.63 13.23
CA LEU A 357 -6.05 0.80 13.42
C LEU A 357 -6.57 1.13 14.82
N ASN A 358 -6.08 2.24 15.36
CA ASN A 358 -6.56 2.77 16.63
C ASN A 358 -7.92 3.44 16.42
N GLU A 359 -8.98 2.71 16.75
CA GLU A 359 -10.38 3.16 16.63
C GLU A 359 -10.67 4.47 17.37
N THR A 360 -9.96 4.76 18.46
CA THR A 360 -10.15 6.04 19.17
C THR A 360 -9.66 7.21 18.33
N VAL A 361 -8.52 7.04 17.64
CA VAL A 361 -7.99 8.06 16.72
C VAL A 361 -8.84 8.15 15.45
N ILE A 362 -9.33 7.02 14.91
CA ILE A 362 -10.29 7.04 13.79
C ILE A 362 -11.53 7.87 14.16
N GLY A 363 -12.05 7.72 15.38
CA GLY A 363 -13.16 8.53 15.87
C GLY A 363 -12.87 10.03 15.93
N LEU A 364 -11.60 10.44 16.04
CA LEU A 364 -11.18 11.85 15.89
C LEU A 364 -11.16 12.26 14.42
N TYR A 365 -10.64 11.42 13.53
CA TYR A 365 -10.62 11.69 12.08
C TYR A 365 -12.03 11.88 11.52
N GLN A 366 -12.98 11.04 11.93
CA GLN A 366 -14.39 11.14 11.57
C GLN A 366 -15.04 12.47 11.96
N LYS A 367 -14.49 13.17 12.95
CA LYS A 367 -14.96 14.46 13.46
C LYS A 367 -14.03 15.62 13.09
N SER A 368 -13.08 15.37 12.20
CA SER A 368 -12.13 16.38 11.74
C SER A 368 -12.86 17.57 11.10
N SER A 369 -12.32 18.76 11.33
CA SER A 369 -12.73 19.98 10.61
C SER A 369 -12.29 19.98 9.13
N VAL A 370 -11.32 19.12 8.77
CA VAL A 370 -10.94 18.86 7.38
C VAL A 370 -11.93 17.85 6.79
N LYS A 371 -12.89 18.35 6.01
CA LYS A 371 -13.98 17.54 5.43
C LYS A 371 -13.49 16.30 4.70
N THR A 372 -12.41 16.42 3.93
CA THR A 372 -11.81 15.28 3.22
C THR A 372 -11.37 14.20 4.20
N LEU A 373 -10.65 14.54 5.27
CA LEU A 373 -10.23 13.54 6.28
C LEU A 373 -11.43 12.84 6.92
N ALA A 374 -12.46 13.60 7.29
CA ALA A 374 -13.69 13.03 7.83
C ALA A 374 -14.35 12.06 6.84
N LEU A 375 -14.40 12.43 5.54
CA LEU A 375 -14.93 11.58 4.47
C LEU A 375 -14.14 10.27 4.33
N LEU A 376 -12.80 10.32 4.38
CA LEU A 376 -11.93 9.14 4.25
C LEU A 376 -12.22 8.06 5.32
N PHE A 377 -12.74 8.47 6.47
CA PHE A 377 -13.01 7.59 7.62
C PHE A 377 -14.49 7.48 7.99
N ALA A 378 -15.40 7.98 7.14
CA ALA A 378 -16.85 8.01 7.43
C ALA A 378 -17.53 6.62 7.43
N SER A 379 -16.85 5.58 6.94
CA SER A 379 -17.35 4.21 6.79
C SER A 379 -16.61 3.21 7.66
#